data_AF-A0A1S1YTP7-F1
#
_entry.id   AF-A0A1S1YTP7-F1
#
_cell.length_a   1.000
_cell.length_b   1.000
_cell.length_c   1.000
_cell.angle_alpha   90.00
_cell.angle_beta   90.00
_cell.angle_gamma   90.00
#
_symmetry.space_group_name_H-M   'P 1'
#
loop_
_entity.id
_entity.type
_entity.pdbx_description
1 polymer ?
#
loop_
_entity_poly.entity_id
_entity_poly.type
_entity_poly.pdbx_seq_one_letter_code
_entity_poly.pdbx_strand_id
1 'polypeptide(L)'
;MINHKFTLSLLASLFLFIAAFKTAGSGKEVNTEEVISYNGTIKRIIKNNCIVCHSGKRPSGDLLLTNYERVVEAVKTKDVLKRINDPNDPMPIYGMMPEKERKAIQQWAENGFELEIKNKEEKEDSIKNMDNYAFNVPDIKAVDINNNGFEFLEKMQGHWVGKIFLLGQDIPWFAFDFRAINSSQIHGLFEGGSMGNLFNTFFVADYKGKTTIMLRNGGILGGIYRTSYFVLTSVKDDTYVFEDAYGGKQIMWVEVSFKNDSMKMLTYTSKMGLKEPSKHIEFEGKRMHSDLAVKAAKSYGFPKKDIVKSFPNGMPLPNWGEEYPVITSASYLMESEDYNYALLGKLAEDPIQISDIQNIASIQLEFSRKDLSKGKNIQVYLSRTPLTDKKGNFATEYGYIKQQAMDNILLFPVIDKRDNEFTLTYLHEGKCYITCVIDNNEDMIPSKGDYYSKSQELDVSGTLTLKINDIKMTIE
;
A
#
# COMPACT_ATOMS: atom_id res chain seq x y z
N MET A 1 -22.44 42.17 -4.41
CA MET A 1 -22.45 43.57 -4.89
C MET A 1 -21.23 44.29 -4.34
N ILE A 2 -20.41 44.83 -5.26
CA ILE A 2 -19.43 45.92 -5.12
C ILE A 2 -18.20 45.62 -4.21
N ASN A 3 -17.08 45.10 -4.74
CA ASN A 3 -15.96 45.77 -5.45
C ASN A 3 -15.31 46.95 -4.71
N HIS A 4 -14.01 46.81 -4.40
CA HIS A 4 -13.05 47.87 -4.72
C HIS A 4 -11.70 47.30 -5.18
N LYS A 5 -11.43 47.49 -6.47
CA LYS A 5 -10.10 47.48 -7.08
C LYS A 5 -9.45 48.84 -6.83
N PHE A 6 -8.13 48.84 -6.61
CA PHE A 6 -7.26 49.98 -6.92
C PHE A 6 -6.08 49.49 -7.76
N THR A 7 -6.09 49.93 -9.02
CA THR A 7 -4.96 50.05 -9.97
C THR A 7 -4.21 51.36 -9.66
N LEU A 8 -2.90 51.59 -9.88
CA LEU A 8 -2.06 51.63 -11.10
C LEU A 8 -0.67 52.12 -10.54
N SER A 9 0.53 51.58 -10.82
CA SER A 9 1.38 51.66 -12.03
C SER A 9 2.76 52.32 -11.79
N LEU A 10 3.79 51.67 -12.38
CA LEU A 10 5.08 52.13 -12.93
C LEU A 10 6.16 52.77 -12.03
N LEU A 11 7.37 52.19 -12.09
CA LEU A 11 8.52 52.86 -12.69
C LEU A 11 9.55 51.84 -13.23
N ALA A 12 10.13 52.19 -14.38
CA ALA A 12 11.02 51.37 -15.22
C ALA A 12 12.47 51.87 -15.16
N SER A 13 13.43 50.98 -15.43
CA SER A 13 14.72 51.23 -16.13
C SER A 13 15.48 49.89 -16.19
N LEU A 14 15.56 49.18 -17.31
CA LEU A 14 16.27 49.44 -18.58
C LEU A 14 17.80 49.40 -18.45
N PHE A 15 18.40 48.30 -18.92
CA PHE A 15 19.69 48.30 -19.61
C PHE A 15 19.57 47.37 -20.84
N LEU A 16 19.62 47.97 -22.04
CA LEU A 16 20.04 47.33 -23.31
C LEU A 16 21.59 47.30 -23.35
N PHE A 17 22.35 46.55 -24.17
CA PHE A 17 22.33 46.15 -25.60
C PHE A 17 23.54 45.16 -25.72
N ILE A 18 23.66 44.12 -26.56
CA ILE A 18 23.82 44.03 -28.03
C ILE A 18 23.74 42.56 -28.47
N ALA A 19 23.16 42.35 -29.66
CA ALA A 19 22.97 41.09 -30.36
C ALA A 19 24.23 40.50 -31.02
N ALA A 20 24.24 39.17 -31.20
CA ALA A 20 24.87 38.53 -32.34
C ALA A 20 24.13 37.23 -32.70
N PHE A 21 23.61 37.20 -33.92
CA PHE A 21 23.03 36.03 -34.58
C PHE A 21 23.98 34.83 -34.53
N LYS A 22 23.46 33.65 -34.14
CA LYS A 22 23.90 32.36 -34.69
C LYS A 22 22.73 31.38 -34.69
N THR A 23 22.22 31.17 -35.90
CA THR A 23 21.56 29.97 -36.41
C THR A 23 20.56 29.24 -35.51
N ALA A 24 19.29 29.37 -35.89
CA ALA A 24 18.25 28.39 -35.59
C ALA A 24 18.73 26.98 -35.97
N GLY A 25 19.08 26.18 -34.97
CA GLY A 25 18.98 24.73 -35.05
C GLY A 25 17.54 24.38 -34.75
N SER A 26 16.77 24.03 -35.78
CA SER A 26 15.50 23.33 -35.60
C SER A 26 15.80 21.96 -34.99
N GLY A 27 15.89 21.91 -33.66
CA GLY A 27 15.63 20.68 -32.94
C GLY A 27 14.17 20.35 -33.19
N LYS A 28 13.90 19.50 -34.20
CA LYS A 28 12.64 18.77 -34.25
C LYS A 28 12.51 18.08 -32.89
N GLU A 29 11.53 18.48 -32.09
CA GLU A 29 10.95 17.57 -31.12
C GLU A 29 10.50 16.36 -31.92
N VAL A 30 11.28 15.28 -31.86
CA VAL A 30 10.86 14.00 -32.39
C VAL A 30 9.80 13.52 -31.40
N ASN A 31 8.53 13.77 -31.75
CA ASN A 31 7.41 13.11 -31.16
C ASN A 31 7.48 11.65 -31.62
N THR A 32 8.25 10.81 -30.93
CA THR A 32 8.19 9.37 -31.13
C THR A 32 6.85 8.92 -30.57
N GLU A 33 5.90 8.62 -31.45
CA GLU A 33 4.70 7.88 -31.09
C GLU A 33 5.16 6.54 -30.49
N GLU A 34 5.00 6.41 -29.17
CA GLU A 34 5.27 5.18 -28.43
C GLU A 34 4.40 4.09 -29.06
N VAL A 35 5.00 3.07 -29.69
CA VAL A 35 4.25 2.03 -30.39
C VAL A 35 3.35 1.28 -29.40
N ILE A 36 2.04 1.40 -29.59
CA ILE A 36 1.04 0.94 -28.61
C ILE A 36 0.63 -0.50 -28.90
N SER A 37 1.00 -1.41 -28.01
CA SER A 37 0.53 -2.80 -27.98
C SER A 37 0.14 -3.19 -26.56
N TYR A 38 -0.53 -4.35 -26.42
CA TYR A 38 -0.87 -4.86 -25.11
C TYR A 38 0.38 -5.12 -24.27
N ASN A 39 1.30 -5.95 -24.78
CA ASN A 39 2.51 -6.32 -24.04
C ASN A 39 3.50 -5.15 -23.89
N GLY A 40 3.55 -4.23 -24.84
CA GLY A 40 4.44 -3.06 -24.77
C GLY A 40 3.95 -1.92 -23.86
N THR A 41 2.64 -1.65 -23.82
CA THR A 41 2.12 -0.42 -23.19
C THR A 41 0.94 -0.69 -22.27
N ILE A 42 -0.10 -1.34 -22.77
CA ILE A 42 -1.40 -1.39 -22.07
C ILE A 42 -1.35 -2.26 -20.83
N LYS A 43 -0.65 -3.40 -20.87
CA LYS A 43 -0.52 -4.31 -19.74
C LYS A 43 0.03 -3.59 -18.49
N ARG A 44 1.05 -2.72 -18.65
CA ARG A 44 1.58 -1.90 -17.55
C ARG A 44 0.54 -0.93 -16.98
N ILE A 45 -0.21 -0.24 -17.86
CA ILE A 45 -1.26 0.69 -17.45
C ILE A 45 -2.35 -0.04 -16.65
N ILE A 46 -2.82 -1.20 -17.13
CA ILE A 46 -3.83 -2.02 -16.46
C ILE A 46 -3.32 -2.52 -15.09
N LYS A 47 -2.07 -2.99 -15.02
CA LYS A 47 -1.46 -3.45 -13.76
C LYS A 47 -1.34 -2.34 -12.72
N ASN A 48 -1.04 -1.11 -13.13
CA ASN A 48 -0.85 0.02 -12.21
C ASN A 48 -2.15 0.65 -11.73
N ASN A 49 -3.19 0.64 -12.56
CA ASN A 49 -4.39 1.43 -12.29
C ASN A 49 -5.66 0.61 -12.07
N CYS A 50 -5.72 -0.64 -12.55
CA CYS A 50 -6.97 -1.39 -12.59
C CYS A 50 -6.93 -2.64 -11.71
N ILE A 51 -5.82 -3.37 -11.76
CA ILE A 51 -5.72 -4.72 -11.18
C ILE A 51 -5.91 -4.73 -9.67
N VAL A 52 -5.55 -3.68 -8.93
CA VAL A 52 -5.78 -3.62 -7.46
C VAL A 52 -7.23 -3.95 -7.07
N CYS A 53 -8.20 -3.49 -7.87
CA CYS A 53 -9.63 -3.76 -7.66
C CYS A 53 -10.19 -4.84 -8.59
N HIS A 54 -9.56 -5.07 -9.75
CA HIS A 54 -10.08 -5.92 -10.81
C HIS A 54 -9.26 -7.21 -11.00
N SER A 55 -8.81 -7.82 -9.90
CA SER A 55 -8.04 -9.07 -9.90
C SER A 55 -8.44 -10.02 -8.79
N GLY A 56 -7.83 -11.21 -8.80
CA GLY A 56 -8.04 -12.24 -7.81
C GLY A 56 -9.45 -12.84 -7.82
N LYS A 57 -9.84 -13.46 -6.70
CA LYS A 57 -11.12 -14.19 -6.57
C LYS A 57 -12.34 -13.28 -6.46
N ARG A 58 -12.13 -12.00 -6.14
CA ARG A 58 -13.20 -11.05 -5.77
C ARG A 58 -13.05 -9.71 -6.50
N PRO A 59 -12.99 -9.70 -7.84
CA PRO A 59 -12.87 -8.46 -8.57
C PRO A 59 -14.09 -7.57 -8.34
N SER A 60 -13.86 -6.27 -8.17
CA SER A 60 -14.90 -5.26 -8.08
C SER A 60 -15.77 -5.27 -9.33
N GLY A 61 -17.09 -5.24 -9.13
CA GLY A 61 -18.07 -5.33 -10.22
C GLY A 61 -18.04 -6.66 -10.98
N ASP A 62 -17.44 -7.70 -10.41
CA ASP A 62 -17.19 -8.99 -11.05
C ASP A 62 -16.43 -8.87 -12.39
N LEU A 63 -15.59 -7.83 -12.49
CA LEU A 63 -14.78 -7.51 -13.67
C LEU A 63 -13.32 -7.88 -13.43
N LEU A 64 -12.88 -8.99 -14.01
CA LEU A 64 -11.49 -9.44 -13.97
C LEU A 64 -10.69 -8.82 -15.13
N LEU A 65 -9.49 -8.28 -14.87
CA LEU A 65 -8.63 -7.60 -15.86
C LEU A 65 -7.19 -8.14 -15.90
N THR A 66 -6.99 -9.40 -15.52
CA THR A 66 -5.66 -10.00 -15.31
C THR A 66 -4.98 -10.53 -16.58
N ASN A 67 -5.69 -10.60 -17.72
CA ASN A 67 -5.12 -11.05 -18.98
C ASN A 67 -5.65 -10.26 -20.19
N TYR A 68 -5.03 -10.47 -21.35
CA TYR A 68 -5.33 -9.77 -22.59
C TYR A 68 -6.80 -9.92 -22.99
N GLU A 69 -7.32 -11.15 -23.04
CA GLU A 69 -8.68 -11.43 -23.50
C GLU A 69 -9.72 -10.70 -22.65
N ARG A 70 -9.54 -10.72 -21.32
CA ARG A 70 -10.41 -10.05 -20.37
C ARG A 70 -10.35 -8.53 -20.49
N VAL A 71 -9.16 -7.96 -20.71
CA VAL A 71 -9.01 -6.52 -20.92
C VAL A 71 -9.68 -6.09 -22.23
N VAL A 72 -9.51 -6.85 -23.31
CA VAL A 72 -10.20 -6.61 -24.60
C VAL A 72 -11.72 -6.70 -24.43
N GLU A 73 -12.21 -7.74 -23.76
CA GLU A 73 -13.63 -7.91 -23.46
C GLU A 73 -14.19 -6.72 -22.68
N ALA A 74 -13.47 -6.28 -21.65
CA ALA A 74 -13.87 -5.15 -20.82
C ALA A 74 -13.93 -3.83 -21.60
N VAL A 75 -12.91 -3.56 -22.43
CA VAL A 75 -12.89 -2.37 -23.27
C VAL A 75 -14.03 -2.37 -24.30
N LYS A 76 -14.37 -3.54 -24.86
CA LYS A 76 -15.45 -3.66 -25.85
C LYS A 76 -16.85 -3.61 -25.25
N THR A 77 -17.05 -4.15 -24.05
CA THR A 77 -18.39 -4.52 -23.56
C THR A 77 -18.75 -3.96 -22.19
N LYS A 78 -17.80 -3.38 -21.44
CA LYS A 78 -17.97 -2.98 -20.04
C LYS A 78 -17.68 -1.50 -19.80
N ASP A 79 -17.88 -0.65 -20.80
CA ASP A 79 -17.77 0.81 -20.70
C ASP A 79 -16.43 1.33 -20.15
N VAL A 80 -15.33 0.55 -20.22
CA VAL A 80 -14.03 0.96 -19.67
C VAL A 80 -13.59 2.31 -20.24
N LEU A 81 -13.63 2.49 -21.57
CA LEU A 81 -13.25 3.75 -22.21
C LEU A 81 -14.12 4.93 -21.78
N LYS A 82 -15.40 4.71 -21.48
CA LYS A 82 -16.29 5.73 -20.95
C LYS A 82 -15.87 6.10 -19.53
N ARG A 83 -15.77 5.12 -18.64
CA ARG A 83 -15.46 5.30 -17.21
C ARG A 83 -14.10 5.93 -16.96
N ILE A 84 -13.06 5.55 -17.72
CA ILE A 84 -11.73 6.18 -17.55
C ILE A 84 -11.72 7.66 -17.99
N ASN A 85 -12.68 8.08 -18.82
CA ASN A 85 -12.78 9.45 -19.34
C ASN A 85 -13.92 10.26 -18.69
N ASP A 86 -14.62 9.71 -17.69
CA ASP A 86 -15.74 10.38 -17.02
C ASP A 86 -15.28 11.02 -15.70
N PRO A 87 -15.26 12.36 -15.58
CA PRO A 87 -14.90 13.01 -14.32
C PRO A 87 -15.96 12.88 -13.22
N ASN A 88 -17.21 12.56 -13.55
CA ASN A 88 -18.31 12.42 -12.59
C ASN A 88 -18.50 10.97 -12.12
N ASP A 89 -18.09 10.00 -12.93
CA ASP A 89 -18.10 8.58 -12.59
C ASP A 89 -16.77 7.90 -13.00
N PRO A 90 -15.63 8.34 -12.44
CA PRO A 90 -14.33 7.90 -12.91
C PRO A 90 -14.07 6.42 -12.58
N MET A 91 -13.21 5.81 -13.39
CA MET A 91 -12.45 4.62 -13.02
C MET A 91 -10.97 4.87 -13.30
N PRO A 92 -10.07 4.79 -12.31
CA PRO A 92 -10.30 4.43 -10.90
C PRO A 92 -11.28 5.33 -10.14
N ILE A 93 -12.00 4.79 -9.16
CA ILE A 93 -13.03 5.52 -8.38
C ILE A 93 -12.48 6.74 -7.62
N TYR A 94 -11.17 6.78 -7.42
CA TYR A 94 -10.47 7.83 -6.69
C TYR A 94 -10.06 9.01 -7.57
N GLY A 95 -10.29 8.93 -8.88
CA GLY A 95 -10.00 9.98 -9.84
C GLY A 95 -9.51 9.44 -11.19
N MET A 96 -9.53 10.32 -12.19
CA MET A 96 -9.08 9.96 -13.53
C MET A 96 -7.58 9.65 -13.56
N MET A 97 -7.23 8.56 -14.25
CA MET A 97 -5.85 8.26 -14.61
C MET A 97 -5.25 9.34 -15.55
N PRO A 98 -3.90 9.44 -15.63
CA PRO A 98 -3.23 10.41 -16.50
C PRO A 98 -3.73 10.36 -17.93
N GLU A 99 -3.88 11.53 -18.56
CA GLU A 99 -4.41 11.65 -19.91
C GLU A 99 -3.62 10.83 -20.94
N LYS A 100 -2.29 10.79 -20.82
CA LYS A 100 -1.42 9.96 -21.67
C LYS A 100 -1.82 8.48 -21.62
N GLU A 101 -2.11 7.94 -20.44
CA GLU A 101 -2.48 6.53 -20.27
C GLU A 101 -3.89 6.25 -20.81
N ARG A 102 -4.84 7.16 -20.58
CA ARG A 102 -6.20 7.05 -21.15
C ARG A 102 -6.18 7.06 -22.67
N LYS A 103 -5.43 7.99 -23.27
CA LYS A 103 -5.23 8.07 -24.72
C LYS A 103 -4.56 6.81 -25.26
N ALA A 104 -3.61 6.23 -24.54
CA ALA A 104 -2.98 4.99 -24.99
C ALA A 104 -3.98 3.82 -25.06
N ILE A 105 -4.86 3.66 -24.06
CA ILE A 105 -5.92 2.62 -24.11
C ILE A 105 -6.90 2.86 -25.27
N GLN A 106 -7.29 4.12 -25.49
CA GLN A 106 -8.16 4.51 -26.61
C GLN A 106 -7.52 4.17 -27.96
N GLN A 107 -6.28 4.61 -28.18
CA GLN A 107 -5.53 4.35 -29.41
C GLN A 107 -5.32 2.84 -29.65
N TRP A 108 -5.03 2.08 -28.60
CA TRP A 108 -4.93 0.61 -28.70
C TRP A 108 -6.24 -0.04 -29.15
N ALA A 109 -7.38 0.43 -28.63
CA ALA A 109 -8.70 -0.07 -29.03
C ALA A 109 -9.02 0.30 -30.49
N GLU A 110 -8.68 1.51 -30.91
CA GLU A 110 -8.82 2.00 -32.30
C GLU A 110 -7.93 1.23 -33.27
N ASN A 111 -6.73 0.83 -32.84
CA ASN A 111 -5.77 0.03 -33.61
C ASN A 111 -6.12 -1.47 -33.64
N GLY A 112 -7.29 -1.87 -33.12
CA GLY A 112 -7.77 -3.26 -33.20
C GLY A 112 -7.13 -4.20 -32.17
N PHE A 113 -6.71 -3.68 -31.01
CA PHE A 113 -6.23 -4.47 -29.87
C PHE A 113 -4.95 -5.27 -30.15
N GLU A 114 -3.92 -4.65 -30.70
CA GLU A 114 -2.68 -5.37 -31.02
C GLU A 114 -2.04 -5.99 -29.76
N LEU A 115 -1.77 -7.29 -29.79
CA LEU A 115 -1.12 -7.99 -28.67
C LEU A 115 0.38 -7.65 -28.59
N GLU A 116 1.04 -7.64 -29.74
CA GLU A 116 2.48 -7.46 -29.93
C GLU A 116 2.77 -6.32 -30.91
N ILE A 117 3.97 -5.77 -30.84
CA ILE A 117 4.50 -4.82 -31.83
C ILE A 117 4.79 -5.56 -33.14
N LYS A 118 4.17 -5.12 -34.25
CA LYS A 118 4.08 -5.92 -35.49
C LYS A 118 5.31 -5.86 -36.39
N ASN A 119 6.18 -4.84 -36.31
CA ASN A 119 7.33 -4.70 -37.21
C ASN A 119 8.69 -4.75 -36.50
N LYS A 120 9.71 -5.35 -37.14
CA LYS A 120 11.10 -5.41 -36.61
C LYS A 120 11.72 -4.04 -36.38
N GLU A 121 11.46 -3.06 -37.26
CA GLU A 121 11.95 -1.68 -37.11
C GLU A 121 11.23 -0.94 -35.96
N GLU A 122 9.92 -1.13 -35.78
CA GLU A 122 9.15 -0.60 -34.63
C GLU A 122 9.51 -1.30 -33.31
N LYS A 123 9.83 -2.59 -33.37
CA LYS A 123 10.35 -3.36 -32.24
C LYS A 123 11.76 -2.89 -31.89
N GLU A 124 12.62 -2.64 -32.87
CA GLU A 124 13.96 -2.06 -32.66
C GLU A 124 13.90 -0.60 -32.21
N ASP A 125 12.95 0.23 -32.66
CA ASP A 125 12.78 1.62 -32.21
C ASP A 125 12.09 1.72 -30.84
N SER A 126 11.19 0.79 -30.49
CA SER A 126 10.64 0.69 -29.12
C SER A 126 11.68 0.13 -28.14
N ILE A 127 12.49 -0.84 -28.56
CA ILE A 127 13.66 -1.33 -27.80
C ILE A 127 14.70 -0.19 -27.66
N LYS A 128 15.00 0.58 -28.72
CA LYS A 128 15.89 1.76 -28.64
C LYS A 128 15.32 2.91 -27.80
N ASN A 129 13.99 3.08 -27.77
CA ASN A 129 13.33 4.04 -26.87
C ASN A 129 13.28 3.55 -25.41
N MET A 130 13.37 2.24 -25.17
CA MET A 130 13.71 1.66 -23.86
C MET A 130 15.22 1.79 -23.55
N ASP A 131 16.11 1.72 -24.55
CA ASP A 131 17.57 1.85 -24.40
C ASP A 131 18.02 3.25 -23.96
N ASN A 132 17.19 4.29 -24.11
CA ASN A 132 17.48 5.61 -23.53
C ASN A 132 17.15 5.71 -22.02
N TYR A 133 16.56 4.67 -21.42
CA TYR A 133 16.51 4.52 -19.96
C TYR A 133 17.54 3.47 -19.54
N ALA A 134 18.82 3.85 -19.57
CA ALA A 134 19.83 3.10 -18.85
C ALA A 134 19.56 3.28 -17.36
N PHE A 135 18.89 2.30 -16.74
CA PHE A 135 18.76 2.26 -15.29
C PHE A 135 20.17 2.16 -14.69
N ASN A 136 20.64 3.28 -14.16
CA ASN A 136 21.92 3.31 -13.47
C ASN A 136 21.70 2.82 -12.05
N VAL A 137 22.10 1.57 -11.80
CA VAL A 137 22.04 0.95 -10.47
C VAL A 137 22.81 1.85 -9.50
N PRO A 138 22.14 2.51 -8.54
CA PRO A 138 22.81 3.38 -7.60
C PRO A 138 23.61 2.57 -6.58
N ASP A 139 24.71 3.16 -6.09
CA ASP A 139 25.42 2.63 -4.93
C ASP A 139 24.63 2.94 -3.64
N ILE A 140 23.84 1.98 -3.16
CA ILE A 140 23.08 2.10 -1.93
C ILE A 140 24.02 2.04 -0.71
N LYS A 141 24.15 3.18 -0.02
CA LYS A 141 25.00 3.32 1.17
C LYS A 141 24.20 3.18 2.45
N ALA A 142 24.29 2.02 3.09
CA ALA A 142 23.67 1.79 4.38
C ALA A 142 24.28 2.66 5.50
N VAL A 143 23.43 3.12 6.41
CA VAL A 143 23.80 3.69 7.71
C VAL A 143 24.23 2.55 8.64
N ASP A 144 25.39 2.70 9.29
CA ASP A 144 25.85 1.78 10.32
C ASP A 144 25.21 2.15 11.67
N ILE A 145 24.28 1.31 12.13
CA ILE A 145 23.52 1.52 13.36
C ILE A 145 24.35 1.34 14.64
N ASN A 146 25.61 0.91 14.51
CA ASN A 146 26.55 0.98 15.62
C ASN A 146 26.90 2.43 15.98
N ASN A 147 26.79 3.36 15.02
CA ASN A 147 27.16 4.76 15.19
C ASN A 147 25.94 5.69 15.30
N ASN A 148 24.88 5.47 14.51
CA ASN A 148 23.69 6.33 14.49
C ASN A 148 22.48 5.60 13.91
N GLY A 149 21.26 5.95 14.35
CA GLY A 149 20.01 5.50 13.74
C GLY A 149 19.34 4.31 14.41
N PHE A 150 19.98 3.68 15.41
CA PHE A 150 19.42 2.53 16.10
C PHE A 150 18.15 2.87 16.89
N GLU A 151 18.07 4.10 17.40
CA GLU A 151 16.93 4.64 18.14
C GLU A 151 15.64 4.72 17.30
N PHE A 152 15.74 4.60 15.97
CA PHE A 152 14.58 4.41 15.09
C PHE A 152 13.65 3.30 15.59
N LEU A 153 14.22 2.18 16.00
CA LEU A 153 13.48 1.03 16.48
C LEU A 153 12.62 1.39 17.70
N GLU A 154 13.18 2.03 18.71
CA GLU A 154 12.40 2.48 19.88
C GLU A 154 11.32 3.50 19.51
N LYS A 155 11.65 4.42 18.58
CA LYS A 155 10.73 5.47 18.15
C LYS A 155 9.59 4.94 17.28
N MET A 156 9.82 3.91 16.47
CA MET A 156 8.80 3.37 15.58
C MET A 156 7.73 2.56 16.33
N GLN A 157 8.09 1.95 17.47
CA GLN A 157 7.12 1.21 18.27
C GLN A 157 5.98 2.11 18.76
N GLY A 158 4.76 1.59 18.64
CA GLY A 158 3.56 2.25 19.14
C GLY A 158 2.33 1.89 18.33
N HIS A 159 1.18 2.13 18.95
CA HIS A 159 -0.08 2.25 18.24
C HIS A 159 -0.22 3.70 17.78
N TRP A 160 -0.21 3.94 16.48
CA TRP A 160 -0.25 5.25 15.86
C TRP A 160 -1.61 5.49 15.23
N VAL A 161 -2.32 6.53 15.68
CA VAL A 161 -3.65 6.88 15.20
C VAL A 161 -3.62 8.28 14.59
N GLY A 162 -4.18 8.45 13.40
CA GLY A 162 -4.25 9.74 12.75
C GLY A 162 -4.85 9.67 11.35
N LYS A 163 -4.39 10.52 10.44
CA LYS A 163 -4.91 10.59 9.06
C LYS A 163 -3.91 9.98 8.09
N ILE A 164 -4.42 9.51 6.95
CA ILE A 164 -3.59 8.97 5.87
C ILE A 164 -4.07 9.52 4.53
N PHE A 165 -3.14 9.97 3.70
CA PHE A 165 -3.36 10.11 2.27
C PHE A 165 -3.00 8.78 1.61
N LEU A 166 -3.97 8.16 0.93
CA LEU A 166 -3.82 6.86 0.28
C LEU A 166 -4.63 6.85 -1.01
N LEU A 167 -4.05 6.33 -2.09
CA LEU A 167 -4.70 6.21 -3.41
C LEU A 167 -5.33 7.51 -3.96
N GLY A 168 -4.76 8.67 -3.61
CA GLY A 168 -5.26 9.96 -4.08
C GLY A 168 -6.27 10.64 -3.14
N GLN A 169 -6.59 10.03 -1.99
CA GLN A 169 -7.61 10.53 -1.07
C GLN A 169 -7.05 10.73 0.33
N ASP A 170 -7.56 11.76 1.03
CA ASP A 170 -7.37 11.94 2.46
C ASP A 170 -8.41 11.14 3.24
N ILE A 171 -7.94 10.18 4.01
CA ILE A 171 -8.75 9.39 4.95
C ILE A 171 -8.52 9.98 6.35
N PRO A 172 -9.57 10.46 7.03
CA PRO A 172 -9.43 11.24 8.26
C PRO A 172 -9.00 10.42 9.47
N TRP A 173 -9.18 9.09 9.42
CA TRP A 173 -8.82 8.18 10.49
C TRP A 173 -8.17 6.91 9.92
N PHE A 174 -7.03 6.55 10.47
CA PHE A 174 -6.27 5.33 10.18
C PHE A 174 -5.40 4.99 11.38
N ALA A 175 -5.14 3.70 11.57
CA ALA A 175 -4.29 3.21 12.64
C ALA A 175 -3.23 2.24 12.13
N PHE A 176 -2.00 2.39 12.64
CA PHE A 176 -0.94 1.40 12.54
C PHE A 176 -0.53 0.91 13.92
N ASP A 177 -0.39 -0.40 14.09
CA ASP A 177 0.08 -1.00 15.33
C ASP A 177 1.44 -1.66 15.13
N PHE A 178 2.49 -0.93 15.49
CA PHE A 178 3.88 -1.35 15.36
C PHE A 178 4.40 -1.85 16.72
N ARG A 179 4.63 -3.16 16.85
CA ARG A 179 5.20 -3.75 18.06
C ARG A 179 6.37 -4.67 17.75
N ALA A 180 7.27 -4.84 18.73
CA ALA A 180 8.31 -5.85 18.63
C ALA A 180 7.70 -7.24 18.51
N ILE A 181 8.28 -8.06 17.64
CA ILE A 181 7.98 -9.49 17.53
C ILE A 181 9.19 -10.35 17.94
N ASN A 182 10.37 -9.75 18.14
CA ASN A 182 11.53 -10.34 18.81
C ASN A 182 12.47 -9.21 19.27
N SER A 183 13.73 -9.52 19.61
CA SER A 183 14.69 -8.54 20.11
C SER A 183 15.14 -7.51 19.07
N SER A 184 14.98 -7.77 17.76
CA SER A 184 15.57 -6.95 16.69
C SER A 184 14.63 -6.70 15.51
N GLN A 185 13.33 -6.95 15.68
CA GLN A 185 12.29 -6.72 14.67
C GLN A 185 11.05 -6.03 15.25
N ILE A 186 10.49 -5.10 14.48
CA ILE A 186 9.16 -4.51 14.67
C ILE A 186 8.30 -4.86 13.48
N HIS A 187 7.05 -5.21 13.73
CA HIS A 187 6.07 -5.52 12.71
C HIS A 187 4.81 -4.67 12.89
N GLY A 188 4.24 -4.23 11.76
CA GLY A 188 2.91 -3.63 11.70
C GLY A 188 2.19 -4.08 10.44
N LEU A 189 0.88 -4.21 10.53
CA LEU A 189 0.00 -4.73 9.49
C LEU A 189 -1.15 -3.77 9.24
N PHE A 190 -1.44 -3.53 7.97
CA PHE A 190 -2.76 -3.11 7.50
C PHE A 190 -3.45 -4.34 6.88
N GLU A 191 -4.63 -4.69 7.37
CA GLU A 191 -5.43 -5.82 6.87
C GLU A 191 -6.70 -5.25 6.24
N GLY A 192 -6.78 -5.30 4.91
CA GLY A 192 -7.95 -4.88 4.13
C GLY A 192 -9.01 -5.97 4.03
N GLY A 193 -8.77 -7.16 4.61
CA GLY A 193 -9.70 -8.28 4.62
C GLY A 193 -9.66 -9.02 3.28
N SER A 194 -10.81 -9.22 2.66
CA SER A 194 -10.89 -10.00 1.41
C SER A 194 -10.16 -9.36 0.22
N MET A 195 -9.84 -8.06 0.30
CA MET A 195 -8.99 -7.35 -0.68
C MET A 195 -7.50 -7.71 -0.53
N GLY A 196 -7.11 -8.13 0.67
CA GLY A 196 -5.74 -8.49 1.04
C GLY A 196 -5.13 -7.53 2.07
N ASN A 197 -3.82 -7.63 2.27
CA ASN A 197 -3.10 -6.93 3.32
C ASN A 197 -1.76 -6.34 2.88
N LEU A 198 -1.23 -5.46 3.72
CA LEU A 198 0.07 -4.84 3.60
C LEU A 198 0.74 -4.80 4.97
N PHE A 199 1.89 -5.44 5.12
CA PHE A 199 2.74 -5.34 6.29
C PHE A 199 3.95 -4.43 6.04
N ASN A 200 4.48 -3.92 7.14
CA ASN A 200 5.77 -3.23 7.23
C ASN A 200 6.55 -3.85 8.39
N THR A 201 7.69 -4.46 8.08
CA THR A 201 8.59 -5.06 9.08
C THR A 201 9.94 -4.37 9.05
N PHE A 202 10.32 -3.72 10.15
CA PHE A 202 11.65 -3.15 10.33
C PHE A 202 12.51 -4.11 11.11
N PHE A 203 13.73 -4.38 10.64
CA PHE A 203 14.60 -5.37 11.24
C PHE A 203 16.07 -5.00 11.13
N VAL A 204 16.87 -5.42 12.12
CA VAL A 204 18.33 -5.30 12.05
C VAL A 204 18.88 -6.34 11.07
N ALA A 205 19.67 -5.88 10.11
CA ALA A 205 20.27 -6.71 9.08
C ALA A 205 21.77 -6.40 8.93
N ASP A 206 22.50 -7.35 8.37
CA ASP A 206 23.77 -7.05 7.70
C ASP A 206 23.48 -6.79 6.22
N TYR A 207 23.83 -5.62 5.70
CA TYR A 207 23.72 -5.28 4.29
C TYR A 207 25.08 -4.80 3.79
N LYS A 208 25.68 -5.55 2.86
CA LYS A 208 27.01 -5.28 2.30
C LYS A 208 28.10 -5.08 3.37
N GLY A 209 28.07 -5.90 4.42
CA GLY A 209 29.05 -5.86 5.52
C GLY A 209 28.79 -4.78 6.56
N LYS A 210 27.65 -4.07 6.49
CA LYS A 210 27.24 -3.07 7.47
C LYS A 210 26.03 -3.54 8.26
N THR A 211 26.11 -3.48 9.58
CA THR A 211 24.94 -3.63 10.45
C THR A 211 24.04 -2.41 10.27
N THR A 212 22.81 -2.61 9.79
CA THR A 212 21.86 -1.53 9.50
C THR A 212 20.43 -1.94 9.85
N ILE A 213 19.46 -1.05 9.67
CA ILE A 213 18.03 -1.40 9.71
C ILE A 213 17.52 -1.47 8.28
N MET A 214 16.80 -2.53 7.97
CA MET A 214 16.07 -2.69 6.72
C MET A 214 14.57 -2.70 6.97
N LEU A 215 13.81 -2.26 5.98
CA LEU A 215 12.35 -2.36 5.94
C LEU A 215 11.96 -3.39 4.89
N ARG A 216 11.17 -4.38 5.28
CA ARG A 216 10.41 -5.25 4.37
C ARG A 216 8.96 -4.76 4.34
N ASN A 217 8.56 -4.20 3.21
CA ASN A 217 7.18 -3.84 2.92
C ASN A 217 6.58 -4.89 1.97
N GLY A 218 5.34 -5.29 2.19
CA GLY A 218 4.68 -6.19 1.25
C GLY A 218 3.40 -6.81 1.77
N GLY A 219 2.87 -7.80 1.06
CA GLY A 219 1.60 -8.44 1.39
C GLY A 219 0.97 -9.05 0.15
N ILE A 220 -0.32 -9.36 0.23
CA ILE A 220 -1.10 -9.74 -0.94
C ILE A 220 -2.17 -8.69 -1.16
N LEU A 221 -2.26 -8.15 -2.37
CA LEU A 221 -3.36 -7.27 -2.78
C LEU A 221 -3.92 -7.78 -4.09
N GLY A 222 -5.23 -8.02 -4.15
CA GLY A 222 -5.88 -8.52 -5.38
C GLY A 222 -5.37 -9.88 -5.85
N GLY A 223 -4.79 -10.71 -4.98
CA GLY A 223 -4.21 -12.02 -5.36
C GLY A 223 -2.77 -11.93 -5.84
N ILE A 224 -2.16 -10.74 -5.74
CA ILE A 224 -0.78 -10.52 -6.12
C ILE A 224 0.04 -10.37 -4.85
N TYR A 225 0.89 -11.36 -4.59
CA TYR A 225 1.95 -11.29 -3.59
C TYR A 225 3.04 -10.34 -4.06
N ARG A 226 3.35 -9.33 -3.25
CA ARG A 226 4.39 -8.34 -3.55
C ARG A 226 5.19 -8.07 -2.30
N THR A 227 6.52 -8.10 -2.40
CA THR A 227 7.40 -7.58 -1.35
C THR A 227 8.52 -6.74 -1.92
N SER A 228 8.94 -5.76 -1.13
CA SER A 228 9.98 -4.80 -1.44
C SER A 228 10.84 -4.57 -0.21
N TYR A 229 12.14 -4.39 -0.45
CA TYR A 229 13.13 -4.22 0.61
C TYR A 229 13.79 -2.86 0.51
N PHE A 230 13.96 -2.22 1.66
CA PHE A 230 14.56 -0.90 1.76
C PHE A 230 15.68 -0.91 2.79
N VAL A 231 16.69 -0.10 2.56
CA VAL A 231 17.88 0.05 3.40
C VAL A 231 17.85 1.44 4.03
N LEU A 232 18.13 1.56 5.33
CA LEU A 232 18.32 2.86 5.98
C LEU A 232 19.55 3.56 5.39
N THR A 233 19.36 4.67 4.68
CA THR A 233 20.44 5.42 4.00
C THR A 233 20.72 6.79 4.62
N SER A 234 19.78 7.35 5.38
CA SER A 234 19.96 8.67 6.02
C SER A 234 19.27 8.75 7.37
N VAL A 235 19.93 9.40 8.32
CA VAL A 235 19.42 9.75 9.64
C VAL A 235 19.80 11.20 9.93
N LYS A 236 18.80 12.07 10.11
CA LYS A 236 19.00 13.49 10.42
C LYS A 236 17.80 14.04 11.19
N ASP A 237 18.03 14.71 12.32
CA ASP A 237 17.00 15.44 13.07
C ASP A 237 15.71 14.60 13.27
N ASP A 238 15.84 13.38 13.80
CA ASP A 238 14.74 12.42 14.00
C ASP A 238 13.97 12.02 12.73
N THR A 239 14.59 12.22 11.57
CA THR A 239 14.11 11.80 10.25
C THR A 239 14.99 10.68 9.71
N TYR A 240 14.35 9.59 9.29
CA TYR A 240 14.96 8.33 8.85
C TYR A 240 14.50 8.04 7.43
N VAL A 241 15.43 7.88 6.49
CA VAL A 241 15.13 7.60 5.09
C VAL A 241 15.57 6.19 4.76
N PHE A 242 14.61 5.40 4.28
CA PHE A 242 14.80 4.06 3.76
C PHE A 242 14.64 4.09 2.24
N GLU A 243 15.64 3.63 1.51
CA GLU A 243 15.63 3.60 0.05
C GLU A 243 15.57 2.17 -0.47
N ASP A 244 14.89 1.94 -1.60
CA ASP A 244 14.81 0.62 -2.24
C ASP A 244 16.21 -0.01 -2.38
N ALA A 245 16.33 -1.29 -2.01
CA ALA A 245 17.61 -1.98 -1.91
C ALA A 245 18.30 -2.23 -3.27
N TYR A 246 17.61 -2.00 -4.39
CA TYR A 246 18.12 -2.15 -5.75
C TYR A 246 18.30 -0.80 -6.45
N GLY A 247 17.26 0.04 -6.47
CA GLY A 247 17.27 1.31 -7.20
C GLY A 247 17.19 2.57 -6.38
N GLY A 248 17.20 2.43 -5.06
CA GLY A 248 17.11 3.53 -4.13
C GLY A 248 15.95 4.47 -4.45
N LYS A 249 16.20 5.78 -4.33
CA LYS A 249 15.19 6.80 -4.60
C LYS A 249 14.64 6.83 -6.03
N GLN A 250 15.23 6.15 -7.00
CA GLN A 250 14.70 6.07 -8.37
C GLN A 250 13.48 5.15 -8.47
N ILE A 251 13.29 4.25 -7.51
CA ILE A 251 12.17 3.29 -7.49
C ILE A 251 11.21 3.64 -6.36
N MET A 252 11.68 3.53 -5.12
CA MET A 252 10.86 3.74 -3.94
C MET A 252 11.72 4.22 -2.78
N TRP A 253 11.10 4.99 -1.92
CA TRP A 253 11.70 5.36 -0.64
C TRP A 253 10.60 5.65 0.37
N VAL A 254 10.95 5.46 1.64
CA VAL A 254 10.11 5.75 2.81
C VAL A 254 10.88 6.69 3.70
N GLU A 255 10.29 7.82 4.04
CA GLU A 255 10.80 8.73 5.06
C GLU A 255 9.89 8.68 6.28
N VAL A 256 10.47 8.45 7.46
CA VAL A 256 9.76 8.47 8.74
C VAL A 256 10.39 9.55 9.61
N SER A 257 9.60 10.49 10.10
CA SER A 257 10.04 11.53 11.03
C SER A 257 9.23 11.52 12.31
N PHE A 258 9.88 11.85 13.42
CA PHE A 258 9.27 11.90 14.74
C PHE A 258 9.39 13.29 15.36
N LYS A 259 8.34 13.71 16.07
CA LYS A 259 8.36 14.92 16.90
C LYS A 259 7.45 14.72 18.11
N ASN A 260 8.05 14.57 19.29
CA ASN A 260 7.33 14.16 20.50
C ASN A 260 6.56 12.85 20.25
N ASP A 261 5.26 12.82 20.56
CA ASP A 261 4.36 11.70 20.29
C ASP A 261 3.77 11.71 18.88
N SER A 262 4.29 12.52 17.94
CA SER A 262 3.83 12.52 16.55
C SER A 262 4.81 11.79 15.63
N MET A 263 4.27 11.06 14.67
CA MET A 263 5.02 10.43 13.57
C MET A 263 4.43 10.88 12.22
N LYS A 264 5.32 11.17 11.27
CA LYS A 264 4.96 11.34 9.85
C LYS A 264 5.71 10.31 9.03
N MET A 265 4.99 9.59 8.18
CA MET A 265 5.54 8.59 7.26
C MET A 265 5.15 8.94 5.83
N LEU A 266 6.14 9.19 4.99
CA LEU A 266 6.00 9.50 3.57
C LEU A 266 6.55 8.36 2.74
N THR A 267 5.77 7.83 1.80
CA THR A 267 6.21 6.77 0.89
C THR A 267 6.05 7.23 -0.54
N TYR A 268 7.09 7.04 -1.35
CA TYR A 268 7.09 7.29 -2.78
C TYR A 268 7.32 6.01 -3.55
N THR A 269 6.70 5.89 -4.71
CA THR A 269 6.85 4.72 -5.59
C THR A 269 6.80 5.08 -7.07
N SER A 270 7.61 4.39 -7.86
CA SER A 270 7.60 4.41 -9.31
C SER A 270 6.43 3.64 -9.93
N LYS A 271 5.49 3.06 -9.15
CA LYS A 271 4.32 2.33 -9.67
C LYS A 271 4.71 1.34 -10.77
N MET A 272 5.47 0.32 -10.42
CA MET A 272 5.95 -0.74 -11.32
C MET A 272 6.68 -0.22 -12.58
N GLY A 273 7.61 0.74 -12.41
CA GLY A 273 8.55 1.14 -13.47
C GLY A 273 8.23 2.44 -14.21
N LEU A 274 7.43 3.36 -13.64
CA LEU A 274 7.40 4.75 -14.09
C LEU A 274 8.75 5.43 -13.83
N LYS A 275 9.11 6.40 -14.68
CA LYS A 275 10.42 7.07 -14.62
C LYS A 275 10.66 7.86 -13.33
N GLU A 276 9.61 8.45 -12.75
CA GLU A 276 9.69 9.30 -11.57
C GLU A 276 8.78 8.78 -10.45
N PRO A 277 9.33 8.49 -9.26
CA PRO A 277 8.51 8.13 -8.12
C PRO A 277 7.57 9.26 -7.72
N SER A 278 6.33 8.88 -7.41
CA SER A 278 5.28 9.78 -6.97
C SER A 278 4.83 9.43 -5.56
N LYS A 279 4.27 10.42 -4.85
CA LYS A 279 3.74 10.21 -3.49
C LYS A 279 2.68 9.11 -3.53
N HIS A 280 2.90 8.08 -2.73
CA HIS A 280 2.02 6.91 -2.64
C HIS A 280 1.19 6.93 -1.36
N ILE A 281 1.86 7.18 -0.23
CA ILE A 281 1.25 7.24 1.10
C ILE A 281 1.84 8.44 1.84
N GLU A 282 0.98 9.15 2.58
CA GLU A 282 1.41 10.10 3.60
C GLU A 282 0.56 9.88 4.86
N PHE A 283 1.17 9.38 5.92
CA PHE A 283 0.51 9.15 7.20
C PHE A 283 1.01 10.17 8.23
N GLU A 284 0.10 10.77 8.97
CA GLU A 284 0.40 11.64 10.12
C GLU A 284 -0.38 11.12 11.32
N GLY A 285 0.34 10.57 12.30
CA GLY A 285 -0.24 9.89 13.46
C GLY A 285 0.29 10.41 14.78
N LYS A 286 -0.52 10.24 15.83
CA LYS A 286 -0.12 10.40 17.23
C LYS A 286 0.03 9.04 17.88
N ARG A 287 1.04 8.90 18.74
CA ARG A 287 1.27 7.71 19.53
C ARG A 287 0.20 7.61 20.60
N MET A 288 -0.48 6.48 20.62
CA MET A 288 -1.48 6.07 21.58
C MET A 288 -1.03 4.75 22.21
N HIS A 289 -1.60 4.41 23.37
CA HIS A 289 -1.51 3.05 23.95
C HIS A 289 -0.08 2.48 24.02
N SER A 290 0.88 3.29 24.50
CA SER A 290 2.30 2.90 24.57
C SER A 290 2.55 1.66 25.43
N ASP A 291 1.62 1.30 26.32
CA ASP A 291 1.63 0.07 27.11
C ASP A 291 1.71 -1.20 26.25
N LEU A 292 1.08 -1.22 25.06
CA LEU A 292 1.14 -2.35 24.14
C LEU A 292 2.57 -2.59 23.64
N ALA A 293 3.22 -1.52 23.17
CA ALA A 293 4.60 -1.55 22.70
C ALA A 293 5.58 -1.88 23.83
N VAL A 294 5.45 -1.24 24.99
CA VAL A 294 6.31 -1.47 26.17
C VAL A 294 6.22 -2.94 26.63
N LYS A 295 5.02 -3.52 26.66
CA LYS A 295 4.83 -4.93 27.03
C LYS A 295 5.51 -5.87 26.04
N ALA A 296 5.35 -5.63 24.74
CA ALA A 296 6.00 -6.42 23.69
C ALA A 296 7.53 -6.30 23.79
N ALA A 297 8.05 -5.07 23.91
CA ALA A 297 9.48 -4.82 24.01
C ALA A 297 10.12 -5.51 25.21
N LYS A 298 9.47 -5.46 26.38
CA LYS A 298 9.91 -6.17 27.57
C LYS A 298 9.93 -7.69 27.39
N SER A 299 8.91 -8.24 26.73
CA SER A 299 8.78 -9.70 26.53
C SER A 299 9.89 -10.25 25.64
N TYR A 300 10.36 -9.46 24.68
CA TYR A 300 11.38 -9.87 23.72
C TYR A 300 12.78 -9.28 24.00
N GLY A 301 12.93 -8.47 25.05
CA GLY A 301 14.18 -7.77 25.35
C GLY A 301 14.62 -6.83 24.20
N PHE A 302 13.66 -6.14 23.59
CA PHE A 302 13.86 -5.23 22.45
C PHE A 302 14.16 -3.79 22.92
N PRO A 303 14.98 -3.01 22.16
CA PRO A 303 15.69 -3.41 20.95
C PRO A 303 17.11 -3.95 21.23
N LYS A 304 17.58 -4.83 20.35
CA LYS A 304 18.97 -5.29 20.24
C LYS A 304 19.45 -5.16 18.80
N LYS A 305 20.77 -5.17 18.62
CA LYS A 305 21.44 -5.12 17.31
C LYS A 305 21.72 -6.53 16.75
N ASP A 306 20.98 -7.53 17.19
CA ASP A 306 21.14 -8.91 16.71
C ASP A 306 20.74 -8.95 15.23
N ILE A 307 21.60 -9.52 14.38
CA ILE A 307 21.32 -9.62 12.94
C ILE A 307 20.21 -10.64 12.73
N VAL A 308 19.08 -10.18 12.22
CA VAL A 308 17.93 -11.02 11.85
C VAL A 308 18.18 -11.72 10.52
N LYS A 309 18.76 -10.98 9.56
CA LYS A 309 19.09 -11.49 8.23
C LYS A 309 20.36 -10.84 7.71
N SER A 310 21.23 -11.63 7.07
CA SER A 310 22.50 -11.17 6.51
C SER A 310 22.45 -11.22 4.98
N PHE A 311 22.91 -10.13 4.36
CA PHE A 311 23.00 -9.87 2.93
C PHE A 311 24.39 -9.28 2.62
N PRO A 312 25.47 -10.06 2.81
CA PRO A 312 26.84 -9.54 2.76
C PRO A 312 27.25 -9.06 1.36
N ASN A 313 26.55 -9.54 0.32
CA ASN A 313 26.76 -9.15 -1.08
C ASN A 313 25.63 -8.24 -1.62
N GLY A 314 24.77 -7.73 -0.74
CA GLY A 314 23.50 -7.08 -1.11
C GLY A 314 22.34 -8.06 -1.23
N MET A 315 21.17 -7.53 -1.60
CA MET A 315 19.96 -8.33 -1.73
C MET A 315 20.07 -9.33 -2.90
N PRO A 316 19.54 -10.56 -2.78
CA PRO A 316 19.50 -11.52 -3.88
C PRO A 316 18.71 -10.94 -5.06
N LEU A 317 19.27 -10.99 -6.27
CA LEU A 317 18.58 -10.50 -7.47
C LEU A 317 17.27 -11.29 -7.65
N PRO A 318 16.11 -10.60 -7.67
CA PRO A 318 14.84 -11.27 -7.85
C PRO A 318 14.62 -11.64 -9.31
N ASN A 319 13.78 -12.66 -9.51
CA ASN A 319 13.23 -12.97 -10.83
C ASN A 319 11.94 -12.17 -11.04
N TRP A 320 12.03 -11.07 -11.78
CA TRP A 320 10.85 -10.27 -12.13
C TRP A 320 9.97 -10.91 -13.23
N GLY A 321 10.40 -12.06 -13.78
CA GLY A 321 9.72 -12.75 -14.87
C GLY A 321 9.87 -12.06 -16.23
N GLU A 322 9.47 -12.75 -17.30
CA GLU A 322 9.54 -12.21 -18.67
C GLU A 322 8.70 -10.93 -18.84
N GLU A 323 7.68 -10.75 -18.01
CA GLU A 323 6.76 -9.61 -18.04
C GLU A 323 7.35 -8.31 -17.49
N TYR A 324 8.43 -8.40 -16.71
CA TYR A 324 9.11 -7.25 -16.12
C TYR A 324 10.62 -7.42 -16.34
N PRO A 325 11.11 -7.17 -17.57
CA PRO A 325 12.53 -7.33 -17.89
C PRO A 325 13.42 -6.29 -17.20
N VAL A 326 12.84 -5.36 -16.42
CA VAL A 326 13.51 -4.24 -15.77
C VAL A 326 13.10 -4.11 -14.31
N ILE A 327 13.90 -3.38 -13.55
CA ILE A 327 13.69 -3.17 -12.13
C ILE A 327 12.37 -2.41 -11.87
N THR A 328 11.58 -2.92 -10.95
CA THR A 328 10.22 -2.46 -10.64
C THR A 328 10.05 -2.23 -9.13
N SER A 329 9.00 -1.50 -8.73
CA SER A 329 8.66 -1.19 -7.33
C SER A 329 8.10 -2.38 -6.53
N ALA A 330 8.29 -3.60 -7.03
CA ALA A 330 8.05 -4.85 -6.33
C ALA A 330 9.28 -5.72 -6.52
N SER A 331 10.08 -5.91 -5.48
CA SER A 331 11.28 -6.73 -5.56
C SER A 331 10.91 -8.18 -5.89
N TYR A 332 9.96 -8.78 -5.16
CA TYR A 332 9.52 -10.16 -5.36
C TYR A 332 8.01 -10.17 -5.64
N LEU A 333 7.60 -10.89 -6.69
CA LEU A 333 6.25 -10.82 -7.23
C LEU A 333 5.74 -12.22 -7.60
N MET A 334 4.53 -12.55 -7.17
CA MET A 334 3.81 -13.73 -7.65
C MET A 334 2.31 -13.45 -7.69
N GLU A 335 1.66 -13.78 -8.80
CA GLU A 335 0.21 -13.65 -8.96
C GLU A 335 -0.42 -15.05 -8.92
N SER A 336 -1.50 -15.19 -8.16
CA SER A 336 -2.29 -16.41 -8.13
C SER A 336 -3.73 -16.15 -7.70
N GLU A 337 -4.63 -17.01 -8.15
CA GLU A 337 -6.00 -17.07 -7.61
C GLU A 337 -6.03 -17.75 -6.23
N ASP A 338 -4.99 -18.52 -5.89
CA ASP A 338 -4.80 -19.15 -4.59
C ASP A 338 -4.01 -18.23 -3.65
N TYR A 339 -4.71 -17.61 -2.69
CA TYR A 339 -4.18 -16.68 -1.68
C TYR A 339 -3.30 -17.32 -0.60
N ASN A 340 -2.55 -18.38 -0.91
CA ASN A 340 -1.67 -19.01 0.06
C ASN A 340 -0.37 -18.20 0.20
N TYR A 341 -0.31 -17.31 1.20
CA TYR A 341 0.85 -16.46 1.49
C TYR A 341 2.19 -17.20 1.50
N ALA A 342 2.25 -18.37 2.15
CA ALA A 342 3.49 -19.12 2.28
C ALA A 342 3.93 -19.70 0.93
N LEU A 343 2.99 -20.22 0.15
CA LEU A 343 3.29 -20.72 -1.19
C LEU A 343 3.70 -19.59 -2.13
N LEU A 344 2.98 -18.48 -2.14
CA LEU A 344 3.25 -17.35 -3.02
C LEU A 344 4.57 -16.67 -2.68
N GLY A 345 4.89 -16.48 -1.40
CA GLY A 345 6.20 -15.99 -0.97
C GLY A 345 7.34 -16.89 -1.44
N LYS A 346 7.15 -18.22 -1.37
CA LYS A 346 8.14 -19.20 -1.85
C LYS A 346 8.31 -19.13 -3.37
N LEU A 347 7.21 -19.08 -4.12
CA LEU A 347 7.21 -18.99 -5.58
C LEU A 347 7.78 -17.64 -6.07
N ALA A 348 7.57 -16.57 -5.32
CA ALA A 348 8.16 -15.25 -5.57
C ALA A 348 9.66 -15.20 -5.22
N GLU A 349 10.22 -16.23 -4.59
CA GLU A 349 11.60 -16.28 -4.10
C GLU A 349 11.93 -15.20 -3.05
N ASP A 350 10.95 -14.84 -2.21
CA ASP A 350 11.15 -13.85 -1.14
C ASP A 350 12.22 -14.31 -0.12
N PRO A 351 13.26 -13.50 0.19
CA PRO A 351 14.32 -13.88 1.13
C PRO A 351 13.87 -14.07 2.58
N ILE A 352 12.71 -13.52 2.95
CA ILE A 352 12.09 -13.69 4.27
C ILE A 352 10.67 -14.19 4.05
N GLN A 353 10.43 -15.45 4.38
CA GLN A 353 9.14 -16.10 4.25
C GLN A 353 8.26 -15.86 5.47
N ILE A 354 6.94 -16.02 5.34
CA ILE A 354 6.02 -15.94 6.50
C ILE A 354 6.41 -16.91 7.62
N SER A 355 6.95 -18.08 7.27
CA SER A 355 7.43 -19.08 8.24
C SER A 355 8.66 -18.62 9.03
N ASP A 356 9.39 -17.62 8.54
CA ASP A 356 10.55 -17.05 9.22
C ASP A 356 10.13 -16.02 10.27
N ILE A 357 8.88 -15.54 10.21
CA ILE A 357 8.34 -14.56 11.16
C ILE A 357 7.77 -15.30 12.37
N GLN A 358 8.41 -15.11 13.52
CA GLN A 358 8.02 -15.72 14.79
C GLN A 358 7.17 -14.77 15.64
N ASN A 359 6.51 -15.32 16.66
CA ASN A 359 5.73 -14.59 17.66
C ASN A 359 4.63 -13.69 17.06
N ILE A 360 4.01 -14.22 16.01
CA ILE A 360 2.80 -13.69 15.39
C ILE A 360 1.70 -14.75 15.48
N ALA A 361 0.47 -14.30 15.60
CA ALA A 361 -0.71 -15.14 15.71
C ALA A 361 -1.64 -14.99 14.50
N SER A 362 -2.65 -15.85 14.45
CA SER A 362 -3.73 -15.82 13.48
C SER A 362 -5.08 -16.09 14.13
N ILE A 363 -6.13 -15.55 13.51
CA ILE A 363 -7.52 -15.84 13.87
C ILE A 363 -8.25 -16.31 12.61
N GLN A 364 -8.71 -17.56 12.61
CA GLN A 364 -9.62 -18.09 11.61
C GLN A 364 -11.05 -17.72 11.98
N LEU A 365 -11.69 -16.90 11.16
CA LEU A 365 -13.07 -16.46 11.29
C LEU A 365 -13.99 -17.32 10.43
N GLU A 366 -15.06 -17.82 11.02
CA GLU A 366 -16.11 -18.58 10.33
C GLU A 366 -17.45 -17.82 10.44
N PHE A 367 -18.02 -17.39 9.32
CA PHE A 367 -19.22 -16.56 9.28
C PHE A 367 -20.46 -17.41 8.96
N SER A 368 -21.42 -17.44 9.88
CA SER A 368 -22.66 -18.20 9.65
C SER A 368 -23.59 -17.57 8.61
N ARG A 369 -23.57 -16.22 8.50
CA ARG A 369 -24.41 -15.40 7.59
C ARG A 369 -25.91 -15.72 7.62
N LYS A 370 -26.41 -16.15 8.79
CA LYS A 370 -27.84 -16.46 9.04
C LYS A 370 -28.59 -15.30 9.72
N ASP A 371 -27.89 -14.23 10.07
CA ASP A 371 -28.39 -13.04 10.76
C ASP A 371 -28.40 -11.82 9.82
N LEU A 372 -28.31 -10.59 10.35
CA LEU A 372 -28.33 -9.37 9.55
C LEU A 372 -27.11 -9.21 8.63
N SER A 373 -26.10 -10.09 8.74
CA SER A 373 -24.95 -10.13 7.83
C SER A 373 -25.22 -10.85 6.49
N LYS A 374 -26.41 -11.46 6.30
CA LYS A 374 -26.74 -12.22 5.10
C LYS A 374 -26.60 -11.35 3.84
N GLY A 375 -25.70 -11.76 2.93
CA GLY A 375 -25.47 -11.07 1.65
C GLY A 375 -24.77 -9.71 1.79
N LYS A 376 -24.19 -9.40 2.95
CA LYS A 376 -23.53 -8.13 3.25
C LYS A 376 -22.04 -8.32 3.55
N ASN A 377 -21.24 -7.30 3.27
CA ASN A 377 -19.85 -7.25 3.72
C ASN A 377 -19.82 -7.07 5.24
N ILE A 378 -18.78 -7.58 5.90
CA ILE A 378 -18.63 -7.51 7.36
C ILE A 378 -17.35 -6.76 7.67
N GLN A 379 -17.46 -5.60 8.32
CA GLN A 379 -16.32 -4.91 8.92
C GLN A 379 -15.99 -5.60 10.24
N VAL A 380 -14.73 -5.97 10.45
CA VAL A 380 -14.26 -6.63 11.66
C VAL A 380 -13.30 -5.70 12.36
N TYR A 381 -13.58 -5.35 13.61
CA TYR A 381 -12.70 -4.53 14.43
C TYR A 381 -12.03 -5.39 15.49
N LEU A 382 -10.69 -5.46 15.45
CA LEU A 382 -9.90 -5.83 16.62
C LEU A 382 -9.56 -4.55 17.39
N SER A 383 -9.80 -4.55 18.70
CA SER A 383 -9.69 -3.38 19.55
C SER A 383 -9.08 -3.71 20.91
N ARG A 384 -8.45 -2.72 21.54
CA ARG A 384 -7.84 -2.85 22.87
C ARG A 384 -8.88 -2.94 23.98
N THR A 385 -10.00 -2.24 23.82
CA THR A 385 -11.13 -2.20 24.76
C THR A 385 -12.41 -2.59 24.03
N PRO A 386 -13.43 -3.13 24.70
CA PRO A 386 -14.67 -3.45 24.03
C PRO A 386 -15.29 -2.18 23.44
N LEU A 387 -15.76 -2.25 22.20
CA LEU A 387 -16.49 -1.17 21.54
C LEU A 387 -17.95 -1.09 22.03
N THR A 388 -18.47 -2.18 22.58
CA THR A 388 -19.80 -2.25 23.19
C THR A 388 -19.75 -2.29 24.71
N ASP A 389 -20.72 -1.68 25.39
CA ASP A 389 -20.85 -1.73 26.85
C ASP A 389 -21.32 -3.12 27.36
N LYS A 390 -21.53 -3.25 28.68
CA LYS A 390 -22.00 -4.51 29.30
C LYS A 390 -23.38 -4.97 28.84
N LYS A 391 -24.23 -4.06 28.33
CA LYS A 391 -25.53 -4.38 27.74
C LYS A 391 -25.38 -4.80 26.27
N GLY A 392 -24.24 -4.46 25.65
CA GLY A 392 -23.92 -4.74 24.26
C GLY A 392 -24.13 -3.54 23.36
N ASN A 393 -24.27 -2.32 23.90
CA ASN A 393 -24.52 -1.12 23.09
C ASN A 393 -23.24 -0.39 22.73
N PHE A 394 -23.12 0.12 21.51
CA PHE A 394 -22.05 1.06 21.16
C PHE A 394 -22.14 2.34 21.98
N ALA A 395 -20.98 2.88 22.37
CA ALA A 395 -20.91 4.25 22.85
C ALA A 395 -20.91 5.20 21.64
N THR A 396 -21.99 5.95 21.46
CA THR A 396 -22.17 6.87 20.33
C THR A 396 -22.11 8.34 20.74
N GLU A 397 -21.82 9.20 19.78
CA GLU A 397 -21.85 10.66 19.86
C GLU A 397 -22.25 11.23 18.49
N TYR A 398 -23.26 12.11 18.46
CA TYR A 398 -23.84 12.65 17.22
C TYR A 398 -24.28 11.58 16.18
N GLY A 399 -24.66 10.39 16.64
CA GLY A 399 -25.08 9.28 15.77
C GLY A 399 -23.95 8.41 15.21
N TYR A 400 -22.69 8.66 15.59
CA TYR A 400 -21.53 7.87 15.21
C TYR A 400 -20.92 7.20 16.45
N ILE A 401 -20.14 6.14 16.26
CA ILE A 401 -19.28 5.64 17.33
C ILE A 401 -18.35 6.75 17.86
N LYS A 402 -18.17 6.82 19.18
CA LYS A 402 -17.26 7.79 19.80
C LYS A 402 -15.84 7.64 19.26
N GLN A 403 -15.22 8.75 18.91
CA GLN A 403 -13.83 8.78 18.45
C GLN A 403 -12.86 8.09 19.43
N GLN A 404 -13.06 8.27 20.74
CA GLN A 404 -12.24 7.61 21.76
C GLN A 404 -12.29 6.07 21.66
N ALA A 405 -13.43 5.49 21.25
CA ALA A 405 -13.54 4.06 21.02
C ALA A 405 -12.83 3.66 19.72
N MET A 406 -12.95 4.47 18.65
CA MET A 406 -12.20 4.27 17.40
C MET A 406 -10.70 4.27 17.63
N ASP A 407 -10.18 5.20 18.45
CA ASP A 407 -8.75 5.29 18.75
C ASP A 407 -8.18 4.03 19.45
N ASN A 408 -9.04 3.13 19.96
CA ASN A 408 -8.63 1.84 20.53
C ASN A 408 -8.57 0.69 19.50
N ILE A 409 -8.94 0.92 18.24
CA ILE A 409 -8.91 -0.09 17.18
C ILE A 409 -7.47 -0.38 16.76
N LEU A 410 -7.13 -1.66 16.69
CA LEU A 410 -5.81 -2.17 16.31
C LEU A 410 -5.80 -2.71 14.87
N LEU A 411 -6.94 -3.21 14.38
CA LEU A 411 -7.11 -3.77 13.04
C LEU A 411 -8.57 -3.66 12.60
N PHE A 412 -8.83 -3.40 11.32
CA PHE A 412 -10.16 -3.05 10.80
C PHE A 412 -10.48 -3.60 9.39
N PRO A 413 -10.35 -4.93 9.12
CA PRO A 413 -10.62 -5.47 7.79
C PRO A 413 -12.09 -5.51 7.39
N VAL A 414 -12.31 -5.54 6.07
CA VAL A 414 -13.62 -5.75 5.47
C VAL A 414 -13.67 -7.10 4.78
N ILE A 415 -14.58 -7.96 5.23
CA ILE A 415 -14.78 -9.30 4.69
C ILE A 415 -15.92 -9.28 3.67
N ASP A 416 -15.61 -9.67 2.44
CA ASP A 416 -16.56 -9.71 1.33
C ASP A 416 -17.71 -10.68 1.62
N LYS A 417 -18.93 -10.30 1.23
CA LYS A 417 -20.15 -11.10 1.39
C LYS A 417 -20.08 -12.53 0.85
N ARG A 418 -19.17 -12.82 -0.07
CA ARG A 418 -18.91 -14.13 -0.67
C ARG A 418 -18.10 -15.06 0.24
N ASP A 419 -17.49 -14.53 1.29
CA ASP A 419 -16.61 -15.30 2.18
C ASP A 419 -17.33 -15.76 3.43
N ASN A 420 -17.37 -17.08 3.62
CA ASN A 420 -17.82 -17.68 4.86
C ASN A 420 -16.65 -18.01 5.81
N GLU A 421 -15.41 -17.92 5.32
CA GLU A 421 -14.21 -18.15 6.09
C GLU A 421 -13.15 -17.11 5.72
N PHE A 422 -12.43 -16.61 6.71
CA PHE A 422 -11.30 -15.71 6.51
C PHE A 422 -10.25 -15.91 7.60
N THR A 423 -8.96 -15.84 7.28
CA THR A 423 -7.90 -15.92 8.30
C THR A 423 -7.20 -14.59 8.42
N LEU A 424 -7.34 -13.95 9.57
CA LEU A 424 -6.49 -12.84 9.98
C LEU A 424 -5.10 -13.40 10.30
N THR A 425 -4.08 -12.87 9.65
CA THR A 425 -2.68 -13.32 9.82
C THR A 425 -1.81 -12.19 10.37
N TYR A 426 -0.58 -12.49 10.80
CA TYR A 426 0.38 -11.50 11.29
C TYR A 426 -0.10 -10.66 12.49
N LEU A 427 -0.89 -11.27 13.38
CA LEU A 427 -1.43 -10.58 14.54
C LEU A 427 -0.42 -10.55 15.69
N HIS A 428 -0.37 -9.43 16.41
CA HIS A 428 0.35 -9.36 17.68
C HIS A 428 -0.40 -10.16 18.75
N GLU A 429 0.34 -10.96 19.53
CA GLU A 429 -0.24 -11.77 20.60
C GLU A 429 -0.77 -10.94 21.79
N GLY A 430 -1.71 -11.54 22.51
CA GLY A 430 -2.29 -11.04 23.75
C GLY A 430 -3.77 -10.72 23.66
N LYS A 431 -4.25 -10.06 24.72
CA LYS A 431 -5.68 -9.73 24.87
C LYS A 431 -6.13 -8.65 23.90
N CYS A 432 -7.27 -8.87 23.27
CA CYS A 432 -8.00 -7.87 22.49
C CYS A 432 -9.51 -8.17 22.51
N TYR A 433 -10.29 -7.34 21.82
CA TYR A 433 -11.72 -7.53 21.61
C TYR A 433 -12.03 -7.55 20.13
N ILE A 434 -12.90 -8.45 19.70
CA ILE A 434 -13.44 -8.48 18.35
C ILE A 434 -14.88 -7.96 18.33
N THR A 435 -15.21 -7.11 17.38
CA THR A 435 -16.57 -6.60 17.13
C THR A 435 -16.82 -6.59 15.63
N CYS A 436 -17.97 -7.09 15.17
CA CYS A 436 -18.34 -7.07 13.77
C CYS A 436 -19.42 -6.02 13.51
N VAL A 437 -19.28 -5.26 12.42
CA VAL A 437 -20.21 -4.21 12.00
C VAL A 437 -20.59 -4.42 10.54
N ILE A 438 -21.86 -4.23 10.23
CA ILE A 438 -22.40 -4.13 8.88
C ILE A 438 -22.72 -2.66 8.66
N ASP A 439 -21.92 -2.02 7.81
CA ASP A 439 -22.23 -0.71 7.27
C ASP A 439 -23.44 -0.85 6.33
N ASN A 440 -24.60 -0.50 6.87
CA ASN A 440 -25.89 -0.71 6.23
C ASN A 440 -26.40 0.56 5.55
N ASN A 441 -25.90 1.72 5.95
CA ASN A 441 -26.21 3.02 5.34
C ASN A 441 -25.16 3.47 4.31
N GLU A 442 -24.06 2.72 4.15
CA GLU A 442 -22.98 2.92 3.19
C GLU A 442 -22.15 4.20 3.43
N ASP A 443 -22.02 4.62 4.69
CA ASP A 443 -21.23 5.81 5.08
C ASP A 443 -19.79 5.49 5.51
N MET A 444 -19.43 4.20 5.52
CA MET A 444 -18.11 3.64 5.86
C MET A 444 -17.65 3.84 7.31
N ILE A 445 -18.51 4.29 8.22
CA ILE A 445 -18.17 4.55 9.62
C ILE A 445 -19.28 3.98 10.52
N PRO A 446 -18.97 3.21 11.57
CA PRO A 446 -20.01 2.68 12.45
C PRO A 446 -20.93 3.79 12.99
N SER A 447 -22.17 3.80 12.51
CA SER A 447 -23.11 4.90 12.75
C SER A 447 -24.55 4.42 12.79
N LYS A 448 -25.46 5.34 13.10
CA LYS A 448 -26.89 5.08 13.21
C LYS A 448 -27.43 4.40 11.95
N GLY A 449 -28.09 3.26 12.16
CA GLY A 449 -28.66 2.43 11.08
C GLY A 449 -27.80 1.22 10.70
N ASP A 450 -26.58 1.11 11.23
CA ASP A 450 -25.71 -0.05 11.07
C ASP A 450 -26.07 -1.19 12.01
N TYR A 451 -25.64 -2.40 11.62
CA TYR A 451 -25.83 -3.60 12.43
C TYR A 451 -24.52 -4.07 13.04
N TYR A 452 -24.57 -4.67 14.24
CA TYR A 452 -23.35 -5.12 14.89
C TYR A 452 -23.52 -6.28 15.86
N SER A 453 -22.39 -6.90 16.22
CA SER A 453 -22.26 -7.90 17.26
C SER A 453 -21.75 -7.29 18.58
N LYS A 454 -21.95 -7.99 19.70
CA LYS A 454 -21.32 -7.59 20.97
C LYS A 454 -19.80 -7.76 20.88
N SER A 455 -19.05 -6.88 21.52
CA SER A 455 -17.60 -7.07 21.66
C SER A 455 -17.30 -8.34 22.45
N GLN A 456 -16.51 -9.23 21.86
CA GLN A 456 -16.05 -10.46 22.50
C GLN A 456 -14.57 -10.33 22.87
N GLU A 457 -14.21 -10.60 24.12
CA GLU A 457 -12.81 -10.68 24.55
C GLU A 457 -12.14 -11.92 23.95
N LEU A 458 -10.93 -11.74 23.43
CA LEU A 458 -10.06 -12.78 22.91
C LEU A 458 -8.71 -12.72 23.63
N ASP A 459 -8.07 -13.87 23.80
CA ASP A 459 -6.65 -13.96 24.14
C ASP A 459 -5.93 -14.62 22.97
N VAL A 460 -5.30 -13.79 22.14
CA VAL A 460 -4.75 -14.20 20.84
C VAL A 460 -3.35 -14.76 21.05
N SER A 461 -3.17 -16.05 20.79
CA SER A 461 -1.87 -16.73 20.79
C SER A 461 -1.90 -17.88 19.78
N GLY A 462 -0.83 -18.06 19.01
CA GLY A 462 -0.79 -19.06 17.94
C GLY A 462 -1.95 -18.91 16.95
N THR A 463 -2.76 -19.96 16.75
CA THR A 463 -3.95 -19.93 15.89
C THR A 463 -5.23 -20.13 16.71
N LEU A 464 -6.16 -19.19 16.59
CA LEU A 464 -7.49 -19.23 17.20
C LEU A 464 -8.56 -19.40 16.12
N THR A 465 -9.54 -20.28 16.31
CA THR A 465 -10.73 -20.35 15.46
C THR A 465 -11.92 -19.72 16.17
N LEU A 466 -12.65 -18.84 15.48
CA LEU A 466 -13.78 -18.11 16.02
C LEU A 466 -14.97 -18.14 15.05
N LYS A 467 -16.12 -18.54 15.58
CA LYS A 467 -17.39 -18.47 14.85
C LYS A 467 -18.04 -17.10 15.06
N ILE A 468 -18.30 -16.42 13.95
CA ILE A 468 -19.00 -15.14 13.91
C ILE A 468 -20.47 -15.39 13.59
N ASN A 469 -21.31 -15.02 14.56
CA ASN A 469 -22.76 -15.09 14.51
C ASN A 469 -23.36 -13.92 15.32
N ASP A 470 -24.68 -13.85 15.32
CA ASP A 470 -25.48 -12.95 16.15
C ASP A 470 -25.21 -11.46 15.92
N ILE A 471 -24.92 -11.08 14.66
CA ILE A 471 -25.02 -9.68 14.22
C ILE A 471 -26.50 -9.31 14.11
N LYS A 472 -27.07 -8.85 15.22
CA LYS A 472 -28.51 -8.66 15.43
C LYS A 472 -28.88 -7.31 16.06
N MET A 473 -27.91 -6.57 16.56
CA MET A 473 -28.13 -5.26 17.17
C MET A 473 -28.04 -4.17 16.12
N THR A 474 -28.70 -3.04 16.37
CA THR A 474 -28.68 -1.86 15.50
C THR A 474 -28.13 -0.67 16.27
N ILE A 475 -27.27 0.14 15.64
CA ILE A 475 -26.78 1.38 16.24
C ILE A 475 -27.93 2.39 16.17
N GLU A 476 -28.39 2.86 17.33
CA GLU A 476 -29.60 3.71 17.47
C GLU A 476 -29.32 5.22 17.43
#